data_AF-A0A973MD07-F1
#
_entry.id   AF-A0A973MD07-F1
#
_cell.length_a   1.000
_cell.length_b   1.000
_cell.length_c   1.000
_cell.angle_alpha   90.00
_cell.angle_beta   90.00
_cell.angle_gamma   90.00
#
_symmetry.space_group_name_H-M   'P 1'
#
loop_
_entity.id
_entity.type
_entity.pdbx_description
1 polymer ?
#
loop_
_entity_poly.entity_id
_entity_poly.type
_entity_poly.pdbx_seq_one_letter_code
_entity_poly.pdbx_strand_id
1 'polypeptide(L)' 'MAKTTADIVETPGERLPFKVVFSRDGKVIAERPLGSQEGGRKLIDNLLPLLRKDENP' A
#
# COMPACT_ATOMS: atom_id res chain seq x y z
N MET A 1 -1.52 19.29 4.40
CA MET A 1 -0.86 18.36 3.49
C MET A 1 -1.42 16.99 3.78
N ALA A 2 -2.13 16.39 2.82
CA ALA A 2 -2.54 14.99 2.97
C ALA A 2 -1.27 14.15 3.12
N LYS A 3 -1.29 13.13 4.00
CA LYS A 3 -0.17 12.21 4.18
C LYS A 3 -0.59 10.84 3.68
N THR A 4 0.02 10.39 2.59
CA THR A 4 -0.15 9.03 2.11
C THR A 4 0.84 8.08 2.80
N THR A 5 0.31 6.99 3.37
CA THR A 5 1.04 5.87 3.98
C THR A 5 0.70 4.57 3.28
N ALA A 6 1.54 3.55 3.50
CA ALA A 6 1.29 2.21 3.01
C ALA A 6 1.75 1.20 4.05
N ASP A 7 0.95 0.13 4.22
CA ASP A 7 1.19 -0.93 5.19
C ASP A 7 1.03 -2.28 4.51
N ILE A 8 1.86 -3.26 4.90
CA ILE A 8 1.70 -4.66 4.48
C ILE A 8 0.95 -5.39 5.58
N VAL A 9 -0.21 -5.94 5.23
CA VAL A 9 -1.07 -6.69 6.15
C VAL A 9 -1.05 -8.16 5.72
N GLU A 10 -0.87 -9.05 6.69
CA GLU A 10 -1.01 -10.49 6.47
C GLU A 10 -2.48 -10.87 6.41
N THR A 11 -2.85 -11.68 5.42
CA THR A 11 -4.22 -12.16 5.18
C THR A 11 -4.22 -13.69 5.18
N PRO A 12 -3.98 -14.32 6.34
CA PRO A 12 -3.90 -15.77 6.44
C PRO A 12 -5.24 -16.41 6.03
N GLY A 13 -5.18 -17.42 5.17
CA GLY A 13 -6.35 -18.11 4.63
C GLY A 13 -6.86 -17.59 3.29
N GLU A 14 -6.35 -16.45 2.82
CA GLU A 14 -6.60 -16.00 1.44
C GLU A 14 -5.65 -16.67 0.44
N ARG A 15 -6.06 -16.69 -0.84
CA ARG A 15 -5.22 -17.21 -1.94
C ARG A 15 -3.88 -16.46 -2.05
N LEU A 16 -3.89 -15.18 -1.68
CA LEU A 16 -2.72 -14.32 -1.60
C LEU A 16 -2.56 -13.90 -0.12
N PRO A 17 -1.57 -14.43 0.61
CA PRO A 17 -1.50 -14.31 2.07
C PRO A 17 -0.99 -12.95 2.57
N PHE A 18 -0.77 -12.00 1.67
CA PHE A 18 -0.39 -10.63 2.01
C PHE A 18 -1.24 -9.64 1.21
N LYS A 19 -1.41 -8.43 1.72
CA LYS A 19 -1.90 -7.29 0.95
C LYS A 19 -1.17 -6.02 1.34
N VAL A 20 -1.01 -5.11 0.38
CA VAL A 20 -0.60 -3.73 0.65
C VAL A 20 -1.85 -2.87 0.73
N VAL A 21 -1.96 -2.08 1.79
CA VAL A 21 -3.02 -1.10 2.00
C VAL A 21 -2.39 0.28 1.92
N PHE A 22 -2.85 1.10 0.97
CA PHE A 22 -2.48 2.51 0.87
C PHE A 22 -3.56 3.37 1.51
N SER A 23 -3.15 4.25 2.43
CA SER A 23 -4.05 5.14 3.16
C SER A 23 -3.64 6.58 2.96
N ARG A 24 -4.60 7.47 2.72
CA ARG A 24 -4.40 8.92 2.64
C ARG A 24 -5.31 9.56 3.67
N ASP A 25 -4.71 10.30 4.62
CA ASP A 25 -5.47 10.97 5.69
C ASP A 25 -6.36 10.01 6.51
N GLY A 26 -5.84 8.81 6.80
CA GLY A 26 -6.57 7.76 7.52
C GLY A 26 -7.65 7.04 6.70
N LYS A 27 -7.88 7.42 5.44
CA LYS A 27 -8.79 6.72 4.53
C LYS A 27 -8.03 5.80 3.60
N VAL A 28 -8.47 4.54 3.49
CA VAL A 28 -7.94 3.60 2.50
C VAL A 28 -8.29 4.10 1.09
N ILE A 29 -7.27 4.27 0.25
CA ILE A 29 -7.40 4.70 -1.15
C ILE A 29 -7.12 3.59 -2.14
N ALA A 30 -6.34 2.57 -1.75
CA ALA A 30 -6.07 1.40 -2.59
C ALA A 30 -5.66 0.20 -1.75
N GLU A 31 -6.07 -0.99 -2.19
CA GLU A 31 -5.61 -2.28 -1.65
C GLU A 31 -5.13 -3.18 -2.78
N ARG A 32 -4.04 -3.91 -2.53
CA ARG A 32 -3.42 -4.82 -3.50
C ARG A 32 -3.02 -6.13 -2.83
N PRO A 33 -3.74 -7.24 -3.11
CA PRO A 33 -3.36 -8.55 -2.60
C PRO A 33 -2.10 -9.06 -3.32
N LEU A 34 -1.24 -9.76 -2.59
CA LEU A 34 0.11 -10.14 -2.95
C LEU A 34 0.47 -11.53 -2.42
N GLY A 35 1.29 -12.25 -3.19
CA GLY A 35 1.75 -13.58 -2.81
C GLY A 35 2.87 -13.59 -1.77
N SER A 36 3.54 -12.45 -1.56
CA SER A 36 4.69 -12.34 -0.66
C SER A 36 4.86 -10.93 -0.08
N GLN A 37 5.45 -10.87 1.12
CA GLN A 37 5.82 -9.62 1.78
C GLN A 37 6.86 -8.82 0.98
N GLU A 38 7.84 -9.47 0.35
CA GLU A 38 8.81 -8.81 -0.53
C GLU A 38 8.14 -8.13 -1.73
N GLY A 39 7.13 -8.78 -2.33
CA GLY A 39 6.34 -8.18 -3.40
C GLY A 39 5.62 -6.91 -2.93
N GLY A 40 5.10 -6.93 -1.71
CA GLY A 40 4.49 -5.76 -1.07
C GLY A 40 5.47 -4.62 -0.86
N ARG A 41 6.68 -4.91 -0.39
CA ARG A 41 7.70 -3.88 -0.17
C ARG A 41 8.12 -3.21 -1.48
N LYS A 42 8.36 -3.99 -2.53
CA LYS A 42 8.66 -3.47 -3.88
C LYS A 42 7.50 -2.61 -4.42
N LEU A 43 6.26 -3.00 -4.16
CA LEU A 43 5.09 -2.23 -4.58
C LEU A 43 5.02 -0.88 -3.85
N ILE A 44 5.27 -0.88 -2.54
CA ILE A 44 5.31 0.34 -1.73
C ILE A 44 6.41 1.28 -2.22
N ASP A 45 7.63 0.78 -2.41
CA ASP A 45 8.77 1.61 -2.85
C ASP A 45 8.53 2.27 -4.21
N ASN A 46 7.80 1.60 -5.12
CA ASN A 46 7.46 2.15 -6.44
C ASN A 46 6.26 3.10 -6.41
N LEU A 47 5.18 2.77 -5.69
CA LEU A 47 3.91 3.50 -5.77
C LEU A 47 3.78 4.62 -4.73
N LEU A 48 4.30 4.43 -3.50
CA LEU A 48 4.14 5.40 -2.43
C LEU A 48 4.73 6.79 -2.78
N PRO A 49 5.91 6.91 -3.44
CA PRO A 49 6.41 8.21 -3.87
C PRO A 49 5.52 8.89 -4.92
N LEU A 50 4.90 8.12 -5.82
CA LEU A 50 4.00 8.64 -6.86
C LEU A 50 2.71 9.16 -6.22
N LEU A 51 2.14 8.41 -5.28
CA LEU A 51 0.96 8.82 -4.54
C LEU A 51 1.20 10.05 -3.66
N ARG A 52 2.43 10.27 -3.19
CA ARG A 52 2.81 11.47 -2.42
C ARG A 52 3.07 12.70 -3.29
N LYS A 53 3.58 12.52 -4.52
CA LYS A 53 3.76 13.63 -5.47
C LYS A 53 2.42 14.28 -5.83
N ASP A 54 1.37 13.48 -5.93
CA ASP A 54 -0.01 13.92 -6.15
C ASP A 54 -0.58 14.75 -4.96
N GLU A 55 0.08 14.73 -3.78
CA GLU A 55 -0.32 15.52 -2.60
C GLU A 55 0.26 16.95 -2.60
N ASN A 56 1.15 17.28 -3.53
CA ASN A 56 1.81 18.59 -3.61
C ASN A 56 1.49 19.25 -4.98
N PRO A 57 0.48 20.15 -5.04
CA PRO A 57 0.10 20.86 -6.27
C PRO A 57 1.17 21.86 -6.73
#